data_AF-A0A6V7F7Y4-F1
#
_entry.id   AF-A0A6V7F7Y4-F1
#
_cell.length_a   1.000
_cell.length_b   1.000
_cell.length_c   1.000
_cell.angle_alpha   90.00
_cell.angle_beta   90.00
_cell.angle_gamma   90.00
#
_symmetry.space_group_name_H-M   'P 1'
#
loop_
_entity.id
_entity.type
_entity.pdbx_description
1 polymer ?
#
loop_
_entity_poly.entity_id
_entity_poly.type
_entity_poly.pdbx_seq_one_letter_code
_entity_poly.pdbx_strand_id
1 'polypeptide(L)'
;MAAANEFPPDWERVDEWMPPELAKQVRALAAEARTRMQEKIMLDEHEIEDRRRAVANAIASQRLEGLEVDAQTRAELDQVALGELEPADVIASIRRRLVAGD
;
A
#
# COMPACT_ATOMS: atom_id res chain seq x y z
N MET A 1 -4.52 -11.87 -40.86
CA MET A 1 -5.12 -13.21 -40.77
C MET A 1 -4.23 -14.03 -39.85
N ALA A 2 -4.82 -14.57 -38.77
CA ALA A 2 -4.12 -15.19 -37.66
C ALA A 2 -3.43 -16.50 -38.06
N ALA A 3 -2.23 -16.73 -37.53
CA ALA A 3 -1.47 -17.97 -37.69
C ALA A 3 -2.24 -19.13 -37.06
N ALA A 4 -2.45 -20.18 -37.87
CA ALA A 4 -3.08 -21.43 -37.48
C ALA A 4 -2.18 -22.14 -36.46
N ASN A 5 -2.65 -22.22 -35.22
CA ASN A 5 -2.08 -23.09 -34.20
C ASN A 5 -2.77 -24.46 -34.35
N GLU A 6 -2.37 -25.22 -35.37
CA GLU A 6 -2.90 -26.56 -35.64
C GLU A 6 -2.22 -27.56 -34.71
N PHE A 7 -2.93 -27.93 -33.65
CA PHE A 7 -2.56 -29.06 -32.80
C PHE A 7 -2.70 -30.36 -33.63
N PRO A 8 -1.83 -31.37 -33.43
CA PRO A 8 -1.94 -32.65 -34.10
C PRO A 8 -3.31 -33.33 -33.84
N PRO A 9 -3.88 -34.06 -34.81
CA PRO A 9 -5.21 -34.64 -34.72
C PRO A 9 -5.34 -35.81 -33.72
N ASP A 10 -4.22 -36.32 -33.21
CA ASP A 10 -4.10 -37.44 -32.27
C ASP A 10 -3.88 -36.98 -30.81
N TRP A 11 -3.83 -35.66 -30.58
CA TRP A 11 -3.62 -35.10 -29.24
C TRP A 11 -4.96 -34.80 -28.57
N GLU A 12 -5.24 -35.49 -27.47
CA GLU A 12 -6.39 -35.18 -26.61
C GLU A 12 -6.01 -34.04 -25.65
N ARG A 13 -6.73 -32.92 -25.72
CA ARG A 13 -6.58 -31.84 -24.74
C ARG A 13 -7.09 -32.34 -23.39
N VAL A 14 -6.18 -32.80 -22.55
CA VAL A 14 -6.45 -32.98 -21.13
C VAL A 14 -6.43 -31.58 -20.51
N ASP A 15 -7.58 -30.92 -20.51
CA ASP A 15 -7.86 -29.87 -19.52
C ASP A 15 -7.79 -30.59 -18.18
N GLU A 16 -6.62 -30.54 -17.52
CA GLU A 16 -6.36 -31.21 -16.26
C GLU A 16 -7.54 -30.95 -15.31
N TRP A 17 -8.38 -31.97 -15.13
CA TRP A 17 -9.55 -31.85 -14.28
C TRP A 17 -9.02 -31.70 -12.87
N MET A 18 -8.92 -30.45 -12.39
CA MET A 18 -8.57 -30.19 -11.01
C MET A 18 -9.68 -30.80 -10.16
N PRO A 19 -9.39 -31.86 -9.38
CA PRO A 19 -10.38 -32.47 -8.51
C PRO A 19 -11.01 -31.40 -7.62
N PRO A 20 -12.31 -31.48 -7.32
CA PRO A 20 -13.02 -30.43 -6.59
C PRO A 20 -12.37 -30.11 -5.23
N GLU A 21 -11.71 -31.09 -4.61
CA GLU A 21 -10.95 -30.91 -3.38
C GLU A 21 -9.66 -30.10 -3.58
N LEU A 22 -8.92 -30.35 -4.67
CA LEU A 22 -7.76 -29.52 -5.02
C LEU A 22 -8.18 -28.10 -5.40
N ALA A 23 -9.31 -27.93 -6.09
CA ALA A 23 -9.88 -26.62 -6.39
C ALA A 23 -10.27 -25.84 -5.12
N LYS A 24 -10.71 -26.52 -4.06
CA LYS A 24 -10.97 -25.90 -2.75
C LYS A 24 -9.67 -25.51 -2.05
N GLN A 25 -8.66 -26.38 -2.07
CA GLN A 25 -7.36 -26.11 -1.45
C GLN A 25 -6.63 -24.92 -2.10
N VAL A 26 -6.61 -24.84 -3.44
CA VAL A 26 -6.02 -23.71 -4.17
C VAL A 26 -6.77 -22.40 -3.84
N ARG A 27 -8.10 -22.43 -3.74
CA ARG A 27 -8.90 -21.26 -3.34
C ARG A 27 -8.61 -20.82 -1.90
N ALA A 28 -8.47 -21.76 -0.97
CA ALA A 28 -8.09 -21.50 0.41
C ALA A 28 -6.69 -20.88 0.49
N LEU A 29 -5.70 -21.49 -0.17
CA LEU A 29 -4.33 -20.98 -0.20
C LEU A 29 -4.24 -19.58 -0.83
N ALA A 30 -5.01 -19.33 -1.90
CA ALA A 30 -5.08 -18.01 -2.52
C ALA A 30 -5.78 -16.97 -1.61
N ALA A 31 -6.73 -17.37 -0.76
CA ALA A 31 -7.35 -16.49 0.23
C ALA A 31 -6.38 -16.16 1.39
N GLU A 32 -5.65 -17.16 1.87
CA GLU A 32 -4.61 -16.99 2.90
C GLU A 32 -3.47 -16.11 2.40
N ALA A 33 -2.99 -16.32 1.18
CA ALA A 33 -1.94 -15.50 0.58
C ALA A 33 -2.38 -14.04 0.42
N ARG A 34 -3.64 -13.80 0.00
CA ARG A 34 -4.21 -12.44 -0.08
C ARG A 34 -4.35 -11.81 1.29
N THR A 35 -4.77 -12.55 2.30
CA THR A 35 -4.88 -12.06 3.68
C THR A 35 -3.51 -11.69 4.23
N ARG A 36 -2.51 -12.55 4.05
CA ARG A 36 -1.13 -12.30 4.48
C ARG A 36 -0.49 -11.14 3.73
N MET A 37 -0.83 -10.94 2.45
CA MET A 37 -0.46 -9.73 1.71
C MET A 37 -1.18 -8.49 2.24
N GLN A 38 -2.48 -8.56 2.55
CA GLN A 38 -3.21 -7.43 3.12
C GLN A 38 -2.67 -7.04 4.50
N GLU A 39 -2.36 -8.01 5.35
CA GLU A 39 -1.71 -7.80 6.64
C GLU A 39 -0.33 -7.14 6.47
N LYS A 40 0.43 -7.52 5.44
CA LYS A 40 1.70 -6.89 5.09
C LYS A 40 1.56 -5.51 4.42
N ILE A 41 0.40 -5.21 3.84
CA ILE A 41 0.09 -3.89 3.24
C ILE A 41 -0.37 -2.92 4.33
N MET A 42 -1.04 -3.42 5.38
CA MET A 42 -1.25 -2.65 6.59
C MET A 42 0.09 -2.47 7.30
N LEU A 43 0.36 -1.27 7.77
CA LEU A 43 1.57 -1.03 8.56
C LEU A 43 1.47 -1.85 9.84
N ASP A 44 2.51 -2.61 10.12
CA ASP A 44 2.62 -3.26 11.42
C ASP A 44 2.90 -2.21 12.52
N GLU A 45 2.74 -2.62 13.77
CA GLU A 45 2.91 -1.73 14.92
C GLU A 45 4.34 -1.14 15.00
N HIS A 46 5.34 -1.90 14.55
CA HIS A 46 6.74 -1.46 14.53
C HIS A 46 6.96 -0.37 13.48
N GLU A 47 6.41 -0.53 12.29
CA GLU A 47 6.50 0.47 11.23
C GLU A 47 5.76 1.76 11.61
N ILE A 48 4.60 1.67 12.27
CA ILE A 48 3.90 2.84 12.80
C ILE A 48 4.77 3.57 13.84
N GLU A 49 5.39 2.85 14.76
CA GLU A 49 6.26 3.43 15.79
C GLU A 49 7.49 4.10 15.19
N ASP A 50 8.14 3.46 14.22
CA ASP A 50 9.28 4.04 13.50
C ASP A 50 8.90 5.31 12.74
N ARG A 51 7.75 5.31 12.06
CA ARG A 51 7.25 6.49 11.35
C ARG A 51 6.88 7.62 12.32
N ARG A 52 6.23 7.31 13.46
CA ARG A 52 5.95 8.32 14.51
C ARG A 52 7.22 8.96 15.02
N ARG A 53 8.26 8.17 15.26
CA ARG A 53 9.57 8.68 15.68
C ARG A 53 10.21 9.57 14.62
N ALA A 54 10.14 9.17 13.34
CA ALA A 54 10.64 9.97 12.23
C ALA A 54 9.92 11.33 12.14
N VAL A 55 8.59 11.35 12.25
CA VAL A 55 7.79 12.59 12.26
C VAL A 55 8.14 13.47 13.46
N ALA A 56 8.21 12.90 14.66
CA ALA A 56 8.57 13.64 15.87
C ALA A 56 9.97 14.27 15.77
N ASN A 57 10.95 13.53 15.24
CA ASN A 57 12.30 14.03 15.01
C ASN A 57 12.31 15.17 13.98
N ALA A 58 11.61 15.02 12.86
CA ALA A 58 11.54 16.06 11.84
C ALA A 58 10.93 17.36 12.38
N ILE A 59 9.84 17.27 13.16
CA ILE A 59 9.21 18.44 13.81
C ILE A 59 10.17 19.06 14.85
N ALA A 60 10.85 18.24 15.64
CA ALA A 60 11.83 18.71 16.61
C ALA A 60 12.98 19.45 15.93
N SER A 61 13.48 18.98 14.78
CA SER A 61 14.49 19.67 13.99
C SER A 61 14.03 21.06 13.55
N GLN A 62 12.79 21.22 13.08
CA GLN A 62 12.24 22.54 12.73
C GLN A 62 12.21 23.49 13.94
N ARG A 63 11.81 22.98 15.11
CA ARG A 63 11.78 23.77 16.35
C ARG A 63 13.16 24.20 16.83
N LEU A 64 14.17 23.35 16.65
CA LEU A 64 15.56 23.71 16.95
C LEU A 64 16.07 24.85 16.06
N GLU A 65 15.52 25.00 14.86
CA GLU A 65 15.77 26.13 13.95
C GLU A 65 14.90 27.36 14.28
N GLY A 66 14.07 27.29 15.33
CA GLY A 66 13.15 28.36 15.70
C GLY A 66 11.89 28.44 14.83
N LEU A 67 11.62 27.40 14.04
CA LEU A 67 10.43 27.29 13.19
C LEU A 67 9.35 26.45 13.88
N GLU A 68 8.09 26.85 13.74
CA GLU A 68 6.95 26.03 14.13
C GLU A 68 6.23 25.52 12.90
N VAL A 69 5.88 24.23 12.92
CA VAL A 69 5.06 23.61 11.89
C VAL A 69 3.60 23.95 12.16
N ASP A 70 2.86 24.38 11.13
CA ASP A 70 1.46 24.74 11.29
C ASP A 70 0.61 23.54 11.76
N ALA A 71 -0.47 23.84 12.49
CA ALA A 71 -1.28 22.84 13.16
C ALA A 71 -1.88 21.81 12.20
N GLN A 72 -2.26 22.22 11.00
CA GLN A 72 -2.82 21.32 10.00
C GLN A 72 -1.75 20.40 9.42
N THR A 73 -0.59 20.93 9.00
CA THR A 73 0.52 20.08 8.51
C THR A 73 0.97 19.08 9.57
N ARG A 74 0.98 19.47 10.84
CA ARG A 74 1.29 18.55 11.93
C ARG A 74 0.27 17.40 12.04
N ALA A 75 -1.02 17.69 11.95
CA ALA A 75 -2.06 16.66 11.97
C ALA A 75 -1.97 15.71 10.76
N GLU A 76 -1.67 16.25 9.57
CA GLU A 76 -1.46 15.45 8.36
C GLU A 76 -0.22 14.54 8.50
N LEU A 77 0.87 15.02 9.11
CA LEU A 77 2.04 14.20 9.40
C LEU A 77 1.76 13.10 10.44
N ASP A 78 0.90 13.36 11.43
CA ASP A 78 0.44 12.31 12.37
C ASP A 78 -0.34 11.21 11.63
N GLN A 79 -1.16 11.57 10.62
CA GLN A 79 -1.85 10.61 9.75
C GLN A 79 -0.89 9.83 8.85
N VAL A 80 0.18 10.47 8.36
CA VAL A 80 1.26 9.78 7.62
C VAL A 80 1.93 8.71 8.50
N ALA A 81 2.15 9.02 9.78
CA ALA A 81 2.74 8.07 10.71
C ALA A 81 1.85 6.84 10.96
N LEU A 82 0.53 6.99 10.83
CA LEU A 82 -0.46 5.92 10.93
C LEU A 82 -0.66 5.15 9.61
N GLY A 83 -0.09 5.64 8.50
CA GLY A 83 -0.34 5.09 7.16
C GLY A 83 -1.70 5.47 6.57
N GLU A 84 -2.38 6.46 7.14
CA GLU A 84 -3.66 6.97 6.65
C GLU A 84 -3.48 7.97 5.49
N LEU A 85 -2.30 8.60 5.42
CA LEU A 85 -1.90 9.50 4.35
C LEU A 85 -0.50 9.14 3.85
N GLU A 86 -0.22 9.48 2.58
CA GLU A 86 1.14 9.46 2.07
C GLU A 86 1.78 10.86 2.20
N PRO A 87 3.12 10.95 2.35
CA PRO A 87 3.82 12.25 2.39
C PRO A 87 3.51 13.14 1.16
N ALA A 88 3.25 12.53 0.01
CA ALA A 88 2.86 13.24 -1.21
C ALA A 88 1.51 13.98 -1.06
N ASP A 89 0.58 13.44 -0.29
CA ASP A 89 -0.73 14.06 -0.03
C ASP A 89 -0.59 15.30 0.83
N VAL A 90 0.30 15.26 1.83
CA VAL A 90 0.64 16.42 2.68
C VAL A 90 1.24 17.54 1.82
N ILE A 91 2.20 17.21 0.95
CA ILE A 91 2.79 18.19 0.02
C ILE A 91 1.72 18.80 -0.89
N ALA A 92 0.79 17.98 -1.40
CA ALA A 92 -0.31 18.47 -2.22
C ALA A 92 -1.27 19.38 -1.43
N SER A 93 -1.54 19.05 -0.16
CA SER A 93 -2.35 19.86 0.76
C SER A 93 -1.73 21.23 0.99
N ILE A 94 -0.44 21.27 1.36
CA ILE A 94 0.33 22.52 1.55
C ILE A 94 0.30 23.38 0.28
N ARG A 95 0.57 22.78 -0.89
CA ARG A 95 0.54 23.51 -2.17
C ARG A 95 -0.82 24.15 -2.46
N ARG A 96 -1.92 23.45 -2.18
CA ARG A 96 -3.27 23.98 -2.38
C ARG A 96 -3.54 25.18 -1.46
N ARG A 97 -3.15 25.10 -0.19
CA ARG A 97 -3.33 26.17 0.80
C ARG A 97 -2.54 27.42 0.46
N LEU A 98 -1.27 27.25 0.06
CA LEU A 98 -0.44 28.36 -0.40
C LEU A 98 -1.02 29.09 -1.62
N VAL A 99 -1.68 28.36 -2.53
CA VAL A 99 -2.39 28.96 -3.68
C VAL A 99 -3.69 29.65 -3.26
N ALA A 100 -4.38 29.11 -2.25
CA ALA A 100 -5.60 29.70 -1.69
C ALA A 100 -5.33 30.94 -0.82
N GLY A 101 -4.10 31.11 -0.32
CA GLY A 101 -3.70 32.22 0.54
C GLY A 101 -3.93 31.98 2.03
N ASP A 102 -4.03 30.70 2.44
CA ASP A 102 -4.07 30.27 3.84
C ASP A 102 -2.67 30.22 4.49
#